data_AF-A0A973I3E1-F1
#
_entry.id   AF-A0A973I3E1-F1
#
_cell.length_a   1.000
_cell.length_b   1.000
_cell.length_c   1.000
_cell.angle_alpha   90.00
_cell.angle_beta   90.00
_cell.angle_gamma   90.00
#
_symmetry.space_group_name_H-M   'P 1'
#
loop_
_entity.id
_entity.type
_entity.pdbx_description
1 polymer ?
#
loop_
_entity_poly.entity_id
_entity_poly.type
_entity_poly.pdbx_seq_one_letter_code
_entity_poly.pdbx_strand_id
1 'polypeptide(L)'
;SYYFKIANASRAFKQIASWLRRRLRSIQLKLWKKASRLHRWLRQHGYKGQFAHINMTSWCSARSPLASYAMPNSWFDEIGLMNLENVATGYVFSNYAK
;
A
#
# COMPACT_ATOMS: atom_id res chain seq x y z
N SER A 1 -5.64 19.04 4.06
CA SER A 1 -4.90 19.44 5.28
C SER A 1 -3.44 19.03 5.11
N TYR A 2 -2.49 19.94 5.36
CA TYR A 2 -1.04 19.75 5.15
C TYR A 2 -0.20 20.09 6.40
N TYR A 3 -0.83 20.03 7.58
CA TYR A 3 -0.26 20.44 8.86
C TYR A 3 1.13 19.83 9.16
N PHE A 4 1.27 18.52 8.97
CA PHE A 4 2.51 17.79 9.28
C PHE A 4 3.65 17.99 8.25
N LYS A 5 3.47 18.79 7.19
CA LYS A 5 4.54 19.09 6.22
C LYS A 5 5.64 19.99 6.79
N ILE A 6 5.38 20.69 7.89
CA ILE A 6 6.34 21.62 8.50
C ILE A 6 7.55 20.86 9.04
N ALA A 7 7.32 19.69 9.64
CA ALA A 7 8.39 18.85 10.15
C ALA A 7 9.15 18.17 8.98
N ASN A 8 10.48 18.10 9.04
CA ASN A 8 11.29 17.30 8.12
C ASN A 8 11.15 15.79 8.46
N ALA A 9 9.95 15.25 8.20
CA ALA A 9 9.53 13.92 8.64
C ALA A 9 9.43 12.91 7.48
N SER A 10 10.18 13.10 6.40
CA SER A 10 10.17 12.25 5.20
C SER A 10 10.29 10.75 5.51
N ARG A 11 11.20 10.38 6.42
CA ARG A 11 11.39 8.99 6.88
C ARG A 11 10.16 8.43 7.62
N ALA A 12 9.44 9.25 8.37
CA ALA A 12 8.22 8.83 9.07
C ALA A 12 7.07 8.63 8.08
N PHE A 13 6.91 9.56 7.12
CA PHE A 13 5.90 9.42 6.05
C PHE A 13 6.11 8.17 5.21
N LYS A 14 7.36 7.80 4.90
CA LYS A 14 7.66 6.54 4.19
C LYS A 14 7.23 5.30 4.98
N GLN A 15 7.49 5.27 6.28
CA GLN A 15 7.06 4.17 7.15
C GLN A 15 5.54 4.08 7.23
N ILE A 16 4.87 5.22 7.39
CA ILE A 16 3.40 5.31 7.43
C ILE A 16 2.80 4.87 6.10
N ALA A 17 3.35 5.30 4.96
CA ALA A 17 2.90 4.90 3.63
C ALA A 17 3.01 3.38 3.44
N SER A 18 4.15 2.80 3.83
CA SER A 18 4.36 1.35 3.78
C SER A 18 3.35 0.60 4.66
N TRP A 19 3.13 1.08 5.89
CA TRP A 19 2.14 0.50 6.80
C TRP A 19 0.72 0.62 6.24
N LEU A 20 0.37 1.76 5.66
CA LEU A 20 -0.94 2.03 5.07
C LEU A 20 -1.22 1.10 3.89
N ARG A 21 -0.27 0.93 2.95
CA ARG A 21 -0.43 -0.03 1.84
C ARG A 21 -0.61 -1.45 2.35
N ARG A 22 0.15 -1.87 3.37
CA ARG A 22 -0.06 -3.18 4.01
C ARG A 22 -1.46 -3.27 4.64
N ARG A 23 -1.96 -2.18 5.23
CA ARG A 23 -3.30 -2.12 5.82
C ARG A 23 -4.39 -2.35 4.79
N LEU A 24 -4.29 -1.63 3.69
CA LEU A 24 -5.20 -1.75 2.56
C LEU A 24 -5.16 -3.16 1.95
N ARG A 25 -3.97 -3.74 1.77
CA ARG A 25 -3.84 -5.15 1.31
C ARG A 25 -4.58 -6.11 2.22
N SER A 26 -4.43 -5.99 3.53
CA SER A 26 -5.15 -6.88 4.47
C SER A 26 -6.66 -6.74 4.37
N ILE A 27 -7.17 -5.51 4.22
CA ILE A 27 -8.60 -5.26 4.04
C ILE A 27 -9.09 -5.87 2.72
N GLN A 28 -8.34 -5.69 1.63
CA GLN A 28 -8.70 -6.25 0.32
C GLN A 28 -8.73 -7.78 0.34
N LEU A 29 -7.75 -8.44 0.99
CA LEU A 29 -7.77 -9.89 1.18
C LEU A 29 -9.03 -10.33 1.93
N LYS A 30 -9.43 -9.62 2.99
CA LYS A 30 -10.68 -9.92 3.72
C LYS A 30 -11.90 -9.78 2.83
N LEU A 31 -11.95 -8.77 1.95
CA LEU A 31 -13.05 -8.58 0.99
C LEU A 31 -13.13 -9.71 -0.03
N TRP A 32 -12.00 -10.26 -0.45
CA TRP A 32 -11.96 -11.41 -1.35
C TRP A 32 -12.42 -12.71 -0.70
N LYS A 33 -12.38 -12.83 0.64
CA LYS A 33 -12.85 -13.95 1.47
C LYS A 33 -12.14 -15.29 1.24
N LYS A 34 -12.02 -15.75 -0.01
CA LYS A 34 -11.45 -17.04 -0.40
C LYS A 34 -10.13 -16.86 -1.18
N ALA A 35 -9.11 -17.64 -0.83
CA ALA A 35 -7.81 -17.62 -1.52
C ALA A 35 -7.92 -18.00 -3.01
N SER A 36 -8.90 -18.83 -3.37
CA SER A 36 -9.17 -19.17 -4.77
C SER A 36 -9.55 -17.96 -5.63
N ARG A 37 -10.19 -16.93 -5.07
CA ARG A 37 -10.46 -15.68 -5.81
C ARG A 37 -9.20 -14.89 -6.10
N LEU A 38 -8.31 -14.79 -5.12
CA LEU A 38 -6.99 -14.19 -5.28
C LEU A 38 -6.21 -14.93 -6.38
N HIS A 39 -6.16 -16.26 -6.32
CA HIS A 39 -5.48 -17.08 -7.32
C HIS A 39 -6.07 -16.89 -8.72
N ARG A 40 -7.41 -16.81 -8.84
CA ARG A 40 -8.09 -16.53 -10.10
C ARG A 40 -7.70 -15.15 -10.64
N TRP A 41 -7.73 -14.12 -9.80
CA TRP A 41 -7.35 -12.76 -10.16
C TRP A 41 -5.90 -12.72 -10.65
N LEU A 42 -4.97 -13.38 -9.96
CA LEU A 42 -3.57 -13.47 -10.36
C LEU A 42 -3.41 -14.12 -11.74
N ARG A 43 -4.13 -15.22 -12.02
CA ARG A 43 -4.10 -15.86 -13.35
C ARG A 43 -4.65 -14.95 -14.45
N GLN A 44 -5.69 -14.18 -14.15
CA GLN A 44 -6.24 -13.20 -15.08
C GLN A 44 -5.25 -12.08 -15.42
N HIS A 45 -4.36 -11.74 -14.48
CA HIS A 45 -3.30 -10.74 -14.67
C HIS A 45 -1.98 -11.37 -15.17
N GLY A 46 -2.02 -12.59 -15.70
CA GLY A 46 -0.89 -13.23 -16.38
C GLY A 46 0.10 -13.96 -15.47
N TYR A 47 -0.13 -14.01 -14.16
CA TYR A 47 0.73 -14.77 -13.26
C TYR A 47 0.48 -16.28 -13.42
N LYS A 48 1.57 -17.05 -13.62
CA LYS A 48 1.54 -18.50 -13.81
C LYS A 48 2.19 -19.21 -12.64
N GLY A 49 1.82 -20.48 -12.41
CA GLY A 49 2.41 -21.35 -11.39
C GLY A 49 1.43 -21.82 -10.32
N GLN A 50 1.95 -22.59 -9.36
CA GLN A 50 1.21 -23.01 -8.19
C GLN A 50 1.27 -21.92 -7.12
N PHE A 51 0.11 -21.46 -6.67
CA PHE A 51 0.01 -20.48 -5.60
C PHE A 51 -0.28 -21.18 -4.28
N ALA A 52 0.53 -20.90 -3.26
CA ALA A 52 0.27 -21.38 -1.91
C ALA A 52 -1.08 -20.84 -1.41
N HIS A 53 -1.77 -21.67 -0.61
CA HIS A 53 -2.95 -21.22 0.10
C HIS A 53 -2.54 -20.20 1.18
N ILE A 54 -3.21 -19.05 1.23
CA ILE A 54 -2.98 -18.03 2.25
C ILE A 54 -4.24 -17.75 3.05
N ASN A 55 -4.06 -17.42 4.33
CA ASN A 55 -5.18 -17.01 5.16
C ASN A 55 -5.64 -15.59 4.77
N MET A 56 -6.87 -15.45 4.29
CA MET A 56 -7.39 -14.17 3.80
C MET A 56 -7.73 -13.17 4.92
N THR A 57 -7.86 -13.62 6.18
CA THR A 57 -8.21 -12.75 7.31
C THR A 57 -7.02 -12.31 8.16
N SER A 58 -5.89 -13.01 8.05
CA SER A 58 -4.68 -12.74 8.83
C SER A 58 -3.94 -11.48 8.36
N TRP A 59 -3.48 -10.68 9.32
CA TRP A 59 -2.61 -9.52 9.08
C TRP A 59 -1.24 -9.89 8.48
N CYS A 60 -0.75 -11.09 8.80
CA CYS A 60 0.54 -11.57 8.32
C CYS A 60 0.49 -11.85 6.80
N SER A 61 -0.65 -12.33 6.29
CA SER A 61 -0.85 -12.62 4.87
C SER A 61 -0.74 -11.39 3.98
N ALA A 62 -0.99 -10.19 4.49
CA ALA A 62 -0.81 -8.94 3.75
C ALA A 62 0.65 -8.63 3.42
N ARG A 63 1.61 -9.32 4.05
CA ARG A 63 3.04 -9.26 3.72
C ARG A 63 3.49 -10.41 2.80
N SER A 64 2.59 -11.31 2.40
CA SER A 64 2.93 -12.42 1.51
C SER A 64 3.25 -11.94 0.09
N PRO A 65 4.12 -12.64 -0.66
CA PRO A 65 4.42 -12.31 -2.06
C PRO A 65 3.16 -12.28 -2.93
N LEU A 66 2.20 -13.19 -2.70
CA LEU A 66 0.93 -13.23 -3.44
C LEU A 66 0.10 -11.96 -3.26
N ALA A 67 0.08 -11.39 -2.04
CA ALA A 67 -0.60 -10.12 -1.79
C ALA A 67 0.12 -8.94 -2.47
N SER A 68 1.45 -8.98 -2.52
CA SER A 68 2.26 -7.98 -3.23
C SER A 68 2.12 -8.07 -4.76
N TYR A 69 1.99 -9.27 -5.32
CA TYR A 69 1.73 -9.48 -6.75
C TYR A 69 0.32 -9.03 -7.14
N ALA A 70 -0.66 -9.29 -6.28
CA ALA A 70 -2.04 -8.88 -6.54
C ALA A 70 -2.27 -7.39 -6.36
N MET A 71 -1.53 -6.75 -5.46
CA MET A 71 -1.64 -5.32 -5.14
C MET A 71 -0.25 -4.70 -5.05
N PRO A 72 0.43 -4.51 -6.18
CA PRO A 72 1.73 -3.85 -6.22
C PRO A 72 1.58 -2.38 -5.80
N ASN A 73 2.70 -1.72 -5.49
CA ASN A 73 2.63 -0.30 -5.10
C ASN A 73 2.08 0.57 -6.25
N SER A 74 2.43 0.26 -7.50
CA SER A 74 1.91 0.96 -8.69
C SER A 74 0.39 0.89 -8.80
N TRP A 75 -0.21 -0.26 -8.46
CA TRP A 75 -1.66 -0.42 -8.46
C TRP A 75 -2.34 0.52 -7.46
N PHE A 76 -1.70 0.80 -6.32
CA PHE A 76 -2.22 1.80 -5.39
C PHE A 76 -2.16 3.22 -5.97
N ASP A 77 -1.12 3.53 -6.73
CA ASP A 77 -1.01 4.82 -7.42
C ASP A 77 -2.08 4.95 -8.53
N GLU A 78 -2.34 3.87 -9.28
CA GLU A 78 -3.36 3.80 -10.35
C GLU A 78 -4.78 4.01 -9.83
N ILE A 79 -5.13 3.47 -8.65
CA ILE A 79 -6.45 3.70 -8.04
C ILE A 79 -6.59 5.08 -7.36
N GLY A 80 -5.55 5.92 -7.42
CA GLY A 80 -5.55 7.26 -6.84
C GLY A 80 -5.23 7.33 -5.35
N LEU A 81 -4.56 6.31 -4.77
CA LEU A 81 -4.08 6.42 -3.39
C LEU A 81 -2.97 7.47 -3.32
N MET A 82 -3.20 8.53 -2.56
CA MET A 82 -2.19 9.58 -2.35
C MET A 82 -0.93 9.01 -1.71
N ASN A 83 0.18 9.04 -2.45
CA ASN A 83 1.46 8.54 -1.96
C ASN A 83 2.14 9.57 -1.04
N LEU A 84 2.09 9.29 0.26
CA LEU A 84 2.70 10.14 1.30
C LEU A 84 4.22 10.30 1.14
N GLU A 85 4.89 9.39 0.41
CA GLU A 85 6.33 9.48 0.14
C GLU A 85 6.69 10.66 -0.77
N ASN A 86 5.78 11.06 -1.66
CA ASN A 86 6.00 12.15 -2.61
C ASN A 86 5.67 13.53 -2.02
N VAL A 87 5.25 13.57 -0.76
CA VAL A 87 4.94 14.82 -0.08
C VAL A 87 6.25 15.48 0.33
N ALA A 88 6.56 16.64 -0.26
CA ALA A 88 7.66 17.47 0.20
C ALA A 88 7.38 17.98 1.63
N THR A 89 8.39 17.86 2.50
CA THR A 89 8.33 18.15 3.95
C THR A 89 9.49 19.06 4.34
N GLY A 90 9.42 19.69 5.52
CA GLY A 90 10.38 20.71 5.94
C GLY A 90 10.03 22.12 5.46
N TYR A 91 8.76 22.37 5.11
CA TYR A 91 8.30 23.71 4.74
C TYR A 91 8.08 24.57 5.98
N VAL A 92 8.99 25.50 6.21
CA VAL A 92 8.83 26.53 7.25
C VAL A 92 8.22 27.78 6.60
N PHE A 93 7.07 28.22 7.09
CA PHE A 93 6.35 29.39 6.56
C PHE A 93 7.18 30.69 6.63
N SER A 94 8.17 30.78 7.52
CA SER A 94 9.01 31.98 7.70
C SER A 94 9.90 32.30 6.49
N ASN A 95 10.30 31.30 5.69
CA ASN A 95 11.16 31.53 4.52
C ASN A 95 10.43 32.12 3.30
N TYR A 96 9.10 32.26 3.38
CA TYR A 96 8.24 32.77 2.31
C TYR A 96 7.52 34.07 2.68
N ALA A 97 7.74 34.59 3.88
CA ALA A 97 7.38 35.95 4.25
C ALA A 97 8.45 36.90 3.70
N LYS A 98 8.37 37.20 2.41
CA LYS A 98 8.96 38.41 1.82
C LYS A 98 7.83 39.34 1.43
#